data_AF-A0A259DRT2-F1
#
_entry.id   AF-A0A259DRT2-F1
#
_cell.length_a   1.000
_cell.length_b   1.000
_cell.length_c   1.000
_cell.angle_alpha   90.00
_cell.angle_beta   90.00
_cell.angle_gamma   90.00
#
_symmetry.space_group_name_H-M   'P 1'
#
loop_
_entity.id
_entity.type
_entity.pdbx_description
1 polymer ?
#
loop_
_entity_poly.entity_id
_entity_poly.type
_entity_poly.pdbx_seq_one_letter_code
_entity_poly.pdbx_strand_id
1 'polypeptide(L)'
;MGGPDVARADLAQIAPQVSWGTSPNQTLPVTAHLPDPANIADPSERREAEKALAYMGLAPGAPLLGTPVSHVFIGSCTNGRIEDLRAAAAIALDLSHPDA
;
A
#
# COMPACT_ATOMS: atom_id res chain seq x y z
N MET A 1 -0.85 36.30 -5.00
CA MET A 1 0.35 35.46 -5.18
C MET A 1 0.53 34.66 -3.89
N GLY A 2 -0.06 33.46 -3.82
CA GLY A 2 0.10 32.59 -2.65
C GLY A 2 1.56 32.17 -2.53
N GLY A 3 2.11 32.19 -1.31
CA GLY A 3 3.45 31.69 -1.04
C GLY A 3 3.56 30.19 -1.35
N PRO A 4 4.77 29.61 -1.28
CA PRO A 4 4.94 28.18 -1.54
C PRO A 4 4.14 27.36 -0.52
N ASP A 5 3.41 26.35 -1.01
CA ASP A 5 2.76 25.36 -0.16
C ASP A 5 3.84 24.52 0.51
N VAL A 6 3.91 24.60 1.85
CA VAL A 6 4.87 23.83 2.65
C VAL A 6 4.12 22.74 3.41
N ALA A 7 4.46 21.48 3.15
CA ALA A 7 4.01 20.32 3.93
C ALA A 7 5.13 19.83 4.85
N ARG A 8 4.76 19.35 6.05
CA ARG A 8 5.67 18.68 7.00
C ARG A 8 5.17 17.27 7.25
N ALA A 9 6.09 16.30 7.31
CA ALA A 9 5.79 14.90 7.62
C ALA A 9 6.75 14.38 8.69
N ASP A 10 6.21 13.68 9.68
CA ASP A 10 6.99 12.92 10.67
C ASP A 10 7.11 11.47 10.20
N LEU A 11 8.31 11.08 9.78
CA LEU A 11 8.57 9.74 9.23
C LEU A 11 8.36 8.63 10.26
N ALA A 12 8.51 8.92 11.56
CA ALA A 12 8.32 7.92 12.60
C ALA A 12 6.85 7.48 12.75
N GLN A 13 5.92 8.27 12.22
CA GLN A 13 4.47 7.97 12.26
C GLN A 13 3.99 7.24 10.99
N ILE A 14 4.86 7.07 9.98
CA ILE A 14 4.48 6.46 8.70
C ILE A 14 4.71 4.95 8.79
N ALA A 15 3.63 4.21 8.97
CA ALA A 15 3.63 2.76 8.81
C ALA A 15 3.95 2.34 7.35
N PRO A 16 4.38 1.10 7.09
CA PRO A 16 4.52 0.59 5.73
C PRO A 16 3.24 0.79 4.92
N GLN A 17 3.37 1.29 3.70
CA GLN A 17 2.25 1.65 2.84
C GLN A 17 2.07 0.62 1.72
N VAL A 18 0.82 0.42 1.31
CA VAL A 18 0.44 -0.46 0.21
C VAL A 18 -0.58 0.26 -0.67
N SER A 19 -0.31 0.30 -1.97
CA SER A 19 -1.33 0.64 -2.96
C SER A 19 -2.17 -0.60 -3.25
N TRP A 20 -3.46 -0.57 -2.93
CA TRP A 20 -4.32 -1.76 -2.90
C TRP A 20 -5.23 -1.89 -4.12
N GLY A 21 -5.41 -0.81 -4.89
CA GLY A 21 -6.34 -0.74 -6.00
C GLY A 21 -5.68 -0.68 -7.37
N THR A 22 -6.34 -0.03 -8.32
CA THR A 22 -5.92 0.08 -9.73
C THR A 22 -5.17 1.39 -10.03
N SER A 23 -4.92 2.21 -9.01
CA SER A 23 -4.22 3.49 -9.15
C SER A 23 -3.21 3.70 -8.01
N PRO A 24 -2.04 4.33 -8.27
CA PRO A 24 -1.04 4.60 -7.23
C PRO A 24 -1.54 5.47 -6.06
N ASN A 25 -2.54 6.31 -6.29
CA ASN A 25 -3.11 7.15 -5.22
C ASN A 25 -4.01 6.37 -4.24
N GLN A 26 -4.39 5.13 -4.55
CA GLN A 26 -5.18 4.27 -3.68
C GLN A 26 -4.26 3.55 -2.70
N THR A 27 -3.69 4.32 -1.77
CA THR A 27 -2.67 3.86 -0.83
C THR A 27 -3.16 3.96 0.61
N LEU A 28 -2.86 2.93 1.40
CA LEU A 28 -3.19 2.84 2.81
C LEU A 28 -2.01 2.24 3.61
N PRO A 29 -1.92 2.51 4.93
CA PRO A 29 -1.09 1.72 5.82
C PRO A 29 -1.42 0.23 5.69
N VAL A 30 -0.41 -0.64 5.74
CA VAL A 30 -0.61 -2.09 5.64
C VAL A 30 -1.58 -2.63 6.71
N THR A 31 -1.63 -1.98 7.87
CA THR A 31 -2.50 -2.32 9.01
C THR A 31 -3.94 -1.80 8.89
N ALA A 32 -4.28 -1.10 7.81
CA ALA A 32 -5.60 -0.50 7.62
C ALA A 32 -6.64 -1.50 7.10
N HIS A 33 -7.89 -1.05 7.04
CA HIS A 33 -8.98 -1.74 6.36
C HIS A 33 -9.21 -1.09 4.99
N LEU A 34 -9.63 -1.89 4.02
CA LEU A 34 -10.03 -1.41 2.70
C LEU A 34 -11.19 -0.42 2.83
N PRO A 35 -11.27 0.61 1.97
CA PRO A 35 -12.34 1.58 2.06
C PRO A 35 -13.67 0.90 1.75
N ASP A 36 -14.72 1.35 2.43
CA ASP A 36 -16.09 1.00 2.10
C ASP A 36 -16.70 2.10 1.24
N PRO A 37 -17.05 1.84 -0.03
CA PRO A 37 -17.68 2.83 -0.90
C PRO A 37 -18.94 3.47 -0.30
N ALA A 38 -19.68 2.77 0.57
CA ALA A 38 -20.86 3.30 1.24
C ALA A 38 -20.53 4.51 2.14
N ASN A 39 -19.29 4.60 2.63
CA ASN A 39 -18.82 5.67 3.53
C ASN A 39 -18.09 6.80 2.80
N ILE A 40 -17.89 6.70 1.48
CA ILE A 40 -17.21 7.74 0.68
C ILE A 40 -18.22 8.78 0.23
N ALA A 41 -18.03 10.04 0.65
CA ALA A 41 -18.94 11.13 0.32
C ALA A 41 -18.84 11.57 -1.15
N ASP A 42 -17.61 11.65 -1.70
CA ASP A 42 -17.39 12.06 -3.08
C ASP A 42 -17.86 10.98 -4.07
N PRO A 43 -18.79 11.28 -5.00
CA PRO A 43 -19.31 10.28 -5.94
C PRO A 43 -18.28 9.76 -6.95
N SER A 44 -17.22 10.54 -7.25
CA SER A 44 -16.16 10.10 -8.15
C SER A 44 -15.25 9.11 -7.44
N GLU A 45 -14.76 9.46 -6.25
CA GLU A 45 -13.93 8.58 -5.41
C GLU A 45 -14.67 7.28 -5.06
N ARG A 46 -15.98 7.36 -4.77
CA ARG A 46 -16.81 6.19 -4.53
C ARG A 46 -16.79 5.23 -5.71
N ARG A 47 -17.05 5.73 -6.93
CA ARG A 47 -17.06 4.92 -8.15
C ARG A 47 -15.68 4.32 -8.45
N GLU A 48 -14.61 5.07 -8.21
CA GLU A 48 -13.24 4.57 -8.39
C GLU A 48 -12.91 3.47 -7.37
N ALA A 49 -13.35 3.60 -6.11
CA ALA A 49 -13.20 2.57 -5.09
C ALA A 49 -14.01 1.30 -5.43
N GLU A 50 -15.27 1.45 -5.87
CA GLU A 50 -16.11 0.32 -6.31
C GLU A 50 -15.46 -0.48 -7.44
N LYS A 51 -14.97 0.22 -8.47
CA LYS A 51 -14.27 -0.41 -9.60
C LYS A 51 -12.99 -1.12 -9.15
N ALA A 52 -12.18 -0.46 -8.31
CA ALA A 52 -10.93 -1.03 -7.84
C ALA A 52 -11.16 -2.29 -7.00
N LEU A 53 -12.12 -2.25 -6.06
CA LEU A 53 -12.48 -3.42 -5.24
C LEU A 53 -13.00 -4.58 -6.09
N ALA A 54 -13.88 -4.30 -7.05
CA ALA A 54 -14.39 -5.31 -7.97
C ALA A 54 -13.28 -5.92 -8.85
N TYR A 55 -12.39 -5.08 -9.38
CA TYR A 55 -11.27 -5.54 -10.21
C TYR A 55 -10.27 -6.39 -9.42
N MET A 56 -9.93 -5.96 -8.20
CA MET A 56 -8.98 -6.66 -7.34
C MET A 56 -9.60 -7.88 -6.63
N GLY A 57 -10.92 -8.04 -6.68
CA GLY A 57 -11.63 -9.10 -5.97
C GLY A 57 -11.60 -8.94 -4.45
N LEU A 58 -11.59 -7.70 -3.96
CA LEU A 58 -11.45 -7.36 -2.55
C LEU A 58 -12.79 -6.98 -1.92
N ALA A 59 -13.00 -7.39 -0.68
CA ALA A 59 -14.22 -7.08 0.07
C ALA A 59 -14.13 -5.68 0.72
N PRO A 60 -15.16 -4.82 0.58
CA PRO A 60 -15.22 -3.53 1.27
C PRO A 60 -15.07 -3.70 2.79
N GLY A 61 -14.29 -2.81 3.43
CA GLY A 61 -14.10 -2.82 4.88
C GLY A 61 -13.29 -3.99 5.45
N ALA A 62 -12.81 -4.93 4.62
CA ALA A 62 -11.96 -6.02 5.09
C ALA A 62 -10.56 -5.51 5.49
N PRO A 63 -9.89 -6.15 6.47
CA PRO A 63 -8.50 -5.82 6.77
C PRO A 63 -7.61 -6.07 5.55
N LEU A 64 -6.65 -5.19 5.30
CA LEU A 64 -5.69 -5.38 4.21
C LEU A 64 -4.72 -6.52 4.53
N LEU A 65 -4.30 -6.63 5.80
CA LEU A 65 -3.55 -7.78 6.30
C LEU A 65 -4.35 -9.07 6.14
N GLY A 66 -3.64 -10.14 5.75
CA GLY A 66 -4.24 -11.44 5.50
C GLY A 66 -4.80 -11.61 4.09
N THR A 67 -4.77 -10.56 3.24
CA THR A 67 -5.08 -10.68 1.82
C THR A 67 -4.16 -11.72 1.17
N PRO A 68 -4.69 -12.78 0.53
CA PRO A 68 -3.87 -13.81 -0.10
C PRO A 68 -3.01 -13.23 -1.23
N VAL A 69 -1.73 -13.58 -1.26
CA VAL A 69 -0.78 -13.16 -2.29
C VAL A 69 -0.41 -14.35 -3.16
N SER A 70 -0.80 -14.30 -4.44
CA SER A 70 -0.52 -15.38 -5.40
C SER A 70 0.83 -15.20 -6.09
N HIS A 71 1.25 -13.96 -6.30
CA HIS A 71 2.48 -13.64 -7.02
C HIS A 71 3.17 -12.45 -6.36
N VAL A 72 4.50 -12.50 -6.32
CA VAL A 72 5.34 -11.42 -5.80
C VAL A 72 6.40 -11.10 -6.84
N PHE A 73 6.47 -9.83 -7.22
CA PHE A 73 7.49 -9.29 -8.11
C PHE A 73 8.32 -8.27 -7.32
N ILE A 74 9.65 -8.39 -7.37
CA ILE A 74 10.57 -7.51 -6.64
C ILE A 74 11.52 -6.88 -7.66
N GLY A 75 11.66 -5.55 -7.62
CA GLY A 75 12.51 -4.79 -8.54
C GLY A 75 11.79 -3.58 -9.15
N SER A 76 12.00 -3.36 -10.45
CA SER A 76 11.66 -2.16 -11.26
C SER A 76 12.72 -1.05 -11.25
N CYS A 77 12.53 -0.01 -12.06
CA CYS A 77 13.41 1.16 -12.08
C CYS A 77 13.41 1.94 -10.75
N THR A 78 12.37 1.79 -9.93
CA THR A 78 12.25 2.47 -8.63
C THR A 78 13.00 1.73 -7.53
N ASN A 79 12.96 0.38 -7.52
CA ASN A 79 13.46 -0.47 -6.42
C ASN A 79 14.37 -1.62 -6.91
N GLY A 80 15.18 -1.36 -7.93
CA GLY A 80 16.06 -2.35 -8.56
C GLY A 80 17.52 -2.29 -8.13
N ARG A 81 17.88 -1.54 -7.08
CA ARG A 81 19.27 -1.42 -6.64
C ARG A 81 19.71 -2.69 -5.89
N ILE A 82 21.01 -2.93 -5.82
CA ILE A 82 21.54 -4.11 -5.12
C ILE A 82 21.18 -4.09 -3.62
N GLU A 83 21.09 -2.92 -3.01
CA GLU A 83 20.68 -2.75 -1.62
C GLU A 83 19.20 -3.16 -1.42
N ASP A 84 18.31 -2.80 -2.35
CA ASP A 84 16.89 -3.16 -2.30
C ASP A 84 16.71 -4.68 -2.37
N LEU A 85 17.41 -5.34 -3.32
CA LEU A 85 17.34 -6.79 -3.51
C LEU A 85 17.92 -7.55 -2.31
N ARG A 86 19.00 -7.05 -1.70
CA ARG A 86 19.58 -7.63 -0.48
C ARG A 86 18.62 -7.51 0.71
N ALA A 87 17.96 -6.36 0.87
CA ALA A 87 16.97 -6.17 1.93
C ALA A 87 15.79 -7.15 1.78
N ALA A 88 15.28 -7.31 0.55
CA ALA A 88 14.23 -8.30 0.27
C ALA A 88 14.70 -9.74 0.52
N ALA A 89 15.93 -10.09 0.13
CA ALA A 89 16.51 -11.41 0.37
C ALA A 89 16.69 -11.71 1.87
N ALA A 90 17.08 -10.71 2.67
CA ALA A 90 17.20 -10.87 4.12
C ALA A 90 15.86 -11.26 4.77
N ILE A 91 14.75 -10.67 4.32
CA ILE A 91 13.41 -11.03 4.80
C ILE A 91 13.01 -12.43 4.30
N ALA A 92 13.23 -12.73 3.02
CA ALA A 92 12.85 -14.01 2.42
C ALA A 92 13.61 -15.21 3.01
N LEU A 93 14.85 -15.00 3.45
CA LEU A 93 15.70 -16.00 4.10
C LEU A 93 15.59 -15.96 5.64
N ASP A 94 14.70 -15.13 6.17
CA ASP A 94 14.51 -14.89 7.61
C ASP A 94 15.77 -14.44 8.38
N LEU A 95 16.71 -13.82 7.68
CA LEU A 95 17.94 -13.26 8.27
C LEU A 95 17.65 -12.01 9.11
N SER A 96 16.43 -11.46 9.02
CA SER A 96 15.97 -10.30 9.79
C SER A 96 15.50 -10.65 11.21
N HIS A 97 15.38 -11.93 11.56
CA HIS A 97 15.02 -12.39 12.92
C HIS A 97 16.06 -13.42 13.43
N PRO A 98 17.16 -13.00 14.07
CA PRO A 98 18.23 -13.92 14.49
C PRO A 98 17.84 -14.90 15.62
N ASP A 99 16.62 -14.82 16.16
CA ASP A 99 16.10 -15.66 17.25
C ASP A 99 14.90 -16.55 16.86
N ALA A 100 14.66 -16.74 15.56
CA ALA A 100 13.64 -17.70 15.04
C ALA A 100 14.22 -19.10 14.81
#